data_AF-A0A8K0KR02-F1
#
_entry.id   AF-A0A8K0KR02-F1
#
_cell.length_a   1.000
_cell.length_b   1.000
_cell.length_c   1.000
_cell.angle_alpha   90.00
_cell.angle_beta   90.00
_cell.angle_gamma   90.00
#
_symmetry.space_group_name_H-M   'P 1'
#
loop_
_entity.id
_entity.type
_entity.pdbx_description
1 polymer ?
#
loop_
_entity_poly.entity_id
_entity_poly.type
_entity_poly.pdbx_seq_one_letter_code
_entity_poly.pdbx_strand_id
1 'polypeptide(L)'
;MLAGRSPFDIAGASENPDQNTEDYLFQVILDKTIRIPRSLSVKAASVLKGFLNKSPEDRLGCHPVLGFREIATHPFFKSIDWEMYISSFNIWDKFEILNLITSVNAYDCHSNRVIDKIDQSEFEGFEYVNPLLMSMEDCV
;
A
#
# COMPACT_ATOMS: atom_id res chain seq x y z
N MET A 1 5.34 8.28 8.46
CA MET A 1 6.38 7.42 9.08
C MET A 1 7.76 8.08 9.16
N LEU A 2 8.48 8.43 8.09
CA LEU A 2 9.83 9.05 8.24
C LEU A 2 9.85 10.58 8.31
N ALA A 3 9.11 11.25 7.42
CA ALA A 3 9.06 12.73 7.37
C ALA A 3 7.80 13.32 8.02
N GLY A 4 6.83 12.48 8.39
CA GLY A 4 5.55 12.91 8.98
C GLY A 4 4.58 13.62 8.04
N ARG A 5 4.94 13.79 6.76
CA ARG A 5 4.14 14.47 5.71
C ARG A 5 4.37 13.84 4.34
N SER A 6 3.54 14.18 3.35
CA SER A 6 3.74 13.69 1.98
C SER A 6 5.01 14.31 1.36
N PRO A 7 5.78 13.54 0.57
CA PRO A 7 6.91 14.09 -0.18
C PRO A 7 6.51 15.08 -1.27
N PHE A 8 5.22 15.13 -1.63
CA PHE A 8 4.65 16.03 -2.62
C PHE A 8 3.92 17.22 -1.99
N ASP A 9 3.81 17.29 -0.66
CA ASP A 9 3.19 18.43 0.02
C ASP A 9 3.93 19.72 -0.29
N ILE A 10 3.19 20.72 -0.74
CA ILE A 10 3.71 22.02 -1.16
C ILE A 10 3.45 22.98 -0.02
N ALA A 11 4.52 23.43 0.64
CA ALA A 11 4.41 24.46 1.66
C ALA A 11 3.80 25.72 1.02
N GLY A 12 2.64 26.15 1.51
CA GLY A 12 1.92 27.32 0.99
C GLY A 12 0.81 27.04 -0.03
N ALA A 13 0.48 25.77 -0.31
CA ALA A 13 -0.65 25.44 -1.20
C ALA A 13 -2.01 26.02 -0.74
N SER A 14 -2.14 26.37 0.55
CA SER A 14 -3.31 27.06 1.08
C SER A 14 -3.42 28.53 0.67
N GLU A 15 -2.33 29.15 0.19
CA GLU A 15 -2.30 30.56 -0.18
C GLU A 15 -2.69 30.80 -1.65
N ASN A 16 -2.61 29.77 -2.50
CA ASN A 16 -3.03 29.83 -3.91
C ASN A 16 -4.00 28.68 -4.23
N PRO A 17 -5.30 28.97 -4.53
CA PRO A 17 -6.30 27.95 -4.83
C PRO A 17 -5.90 27.02 -5.97
N ASP A 18 -5.19 27.53 -6.98
CA ASP A 18 -4.73 26.76 -8.14
C ASP A 18 -3.73 25.65 -7.76
N GLN A 19 -3.03 25.79 -6.62
CA GLN A 19 -2.07 24.81 -6.11
C GLN A 19 -2.72 23.68 -5.30
N ASN A 20 -4.04 23.75 -5.05
CA ASN A 20 -4.81 22.71 -4.37
C ASN A 20 -5.63 21.85 -5.35
N THR A 21 -5.23 21.81 -6.62
CA THR A 21 -5.86 20.99 -7.66
C THR A 21 -5.10 19.69 -7.88
N GLU A 22 -5.83 18.65 -8.31
CA GLU A 22 -5.24 17.34 -8.61
C GLU A 22 -4.24 17.41 -9.77
N ASP A 23 -4.54 18.21 -10.80
CA ASP A 23 -3.66 18.43 -11.95
C ASP A 23 -2.30 19.01 -11.54
N TYR A 24 -2.31 19.97 -10.60
CA TYR A 24 -1.07 20.55 -10.07
C TYR A 24 -0.29 19.53 -9.23
N LEU A 25 -0.98 18.68 -8.47
CA LEU A 25 -0.35 17.58 -7.74
C LEU A 25 0.34 16.60 -8.72
N PHE A 26 -0.28 16.25 -9.84
CA PHE A 26 0.34 15.39 -10.85
C PHE A 26 1.58 16.01 -11.46
N GLN A 27 1.54 17.30 -11.80
CA GLN A 27 2.74 18.02 -12.26
C GLN A 27 3.87 17.97 -11.22
N VAL A 28 3.54 18.14 -9.94
CA VAL A 28 4.51 18.04 -8.85
C VAL A 28 5.07 16.62 -8.71
N ILE A 29 4.25 15.60 -8.94
CA ILE A 29 4.68 14.20 -8.95
C ILE A 29 5.60 13.92 -10.15
N LEU A 30 5.40 14.54 -11.31
CA LEU A 30 6.22 14.31 -12.49
C LEU A 30 7.55 15.09 -12.42
N ASP A 31 7.47 16.40 -12.20
CA ASP A 31 8.59 17.31 -12.46
C ASP A 31 9.36 17.70 -11.20
N LYS A 32 8.69 17.75 -10.05
CA LYS A 32 9.33 18.26 -8.83
C LYS A 32 10.28 17.23 -8.24
N THR A 33 11.52 17.66 -8.02
CA THR A 33 12.52 16.87 -7.30
C THR A 33 12.17 16.78 -5.82
N ILE A 34 12.20 15.56 -5.27
CA ILE A 34 11.83 15.31 -3.87
C ILE A 34 13.01 15.64 -2.97
N ARG A 35 12.78 16.53 -1.99
CA ARG A 35 13.78 16.94 -1.01
C ARG A 35 13.67 16.09 0.26
N ILE A 36 14.69 15.28 0.52
CA ILE A 36 14.77 14.46 1.72
C ILE A 36 15.21 15.32 2.92
N PRO A 37 14.50 15.31 4.06
CA PRO A 37 14.89 16.05 5.25
C PRO A 37 16.29 15.65 5.78
N ARG A 38 17.07 16.63 6.23
CA ARG A 38 18.42 16.42 6.81
C ARG A 38 18.41 15.67 8.14
N SER A 39 17.25 15.56 8.80
CA SER A 39 17.08 14.78 10.03
C SER A 39 17.10 13.27 9.79
N LEU A 40 16.98 12.82 8.54
CA LEU A 40 16.98 11.40 8.19
C LEU A 40 18.40 10.86 8.05
N SER A 41 18.58 9.60 8.46
CA SER A 41 19.85 8.90 8.29
C SER A 41 20.20 8.74 6.80
N VAL A 42 21.50 8.61 6.50
CA VAL A 42 21.97 8.39 5.12
C VAL A 42 21.31 7.16 4.49
N LYS A 43 21.11 6.09 5.26
CA LYS A 43 20.43 4.87 4.82
C LYS A 43 18.96 5.12 4.47
N ALA A 44 18.26 5.91 5.30
CA ALA A 44 16.87 6.30 5.06
C ALA A 44 16.75 7.21 3.84
N ALA A 45 17.68 8.14 3.65
CA ALA A 45 17.70 8.99 2.47
C ALA A 45 17.98 8.19 1.18
N SER A 46 18.88 7.21 1.24
CA SER A 46 19.21 6.33 0.11
C SER A 46 17.99 5.53 -0.33
N VAL A 47 17.30 4.86 0.61
CA VAL A 47 16.14 4.03 0.27
C VAL A 47 14.98 4.86 -0.29
N LEU A 48 14.71 6.04 0.28
CA LEU A 48 13.65 6.94 -0.21
C LEU A 48 13.95 7.45 -1.62
N LYS A 49 15.21 7.79 -1.92
CA LYS A 49 15.60 8.19 -3.29
C LYS A 49 15.46 7.04 -4.27
N GLY A 50 15.83 5.82 -3.87
CA GLY A 50 15.69 4.62 -4.70
C GLY A 50 14.24 4.31 -5.06
N PHE A 51 13.33 4.34 -4.08
CA PHE A 51 11.91 4.08 -4.33
C PHE A 51 11.20 5.21 -5.07
N LEU A 52 11.57 6.46 -4.81
CA LEU A 52 10.91 7.62 -5.41
C LEU A 52 11.59 8.07 -6.71
N ASN A 53 12.32 7.17 -7.37
CA ASN A 53 12.88 7.44 -8.68
C ASN A 53 11.76 7.57 -9.73
N LYS A 54 11.82 8.62 -10.56
CA LYS A 54 10.83 8.87 -11.61
C LYS A 54 10.92 7.83 -12.73
N SER A 55 12.14 7.42 -13.07
CA SER A 55 12.40 6.32 -14.00
C SER A 55 12.02 4.99 -13.33
N PRO A 56 11.10 4.20 -13.90
CA PRO A 56 10.75 2.89 -13.34
C PRO A 56 11.89 1.88 -13.51
N GLU A 57 12.72 2.00 -14.54
CA GLU A 57 13.84 1.08 -14.81
C GLU A 57 14.93 1.20 -13.73
N ASP A 58 15.18 2.41 -13.26
CA ASP A 58 16.16 2.71 -12.22
C ASP A 58 15.56 2.76 -10.81
N ARG A 59 14.27 2.40 -10.66
CA ARG A 59 13.59 2.42 -9.37
C ARG A 59 13.98 1.18 -8.57
N LEU A 60 14.39 1.40 -7.33
CA LEU A 60 14.76 0.32 -6.42
C LEU A 60 13.61 -0.68 -6.32
N GLY A 61 13.87 -1.94 -6.65
CA GLY A 61 12.85 -2.99 -6.60
C GLY A 61 12.11 -3.26 -7.90
N CYS A 62 12.32 -2.45 -8.94
CA CYS A 62 11.67 -2.62 -10.24
C CYS A 62 12.51 -3.42 -11.24
N HIS A 63 13.73 -3.85 -10.86
CA HIS A 63 14.52 -4.73 -11.70
C HIS A 63 13.80 -6.07 -11.92
N PRO A 64 13.63 -6.55 -13.18
CA PRO A 64 12.80 -7.73 -13.49
C PRO A 64 13.19 -9.01 -12.75
N VAL A 65 14.50 -9.25 -12.60
CA VAL A 65 15.05 -10.45 -11.95
C VAL A 65 15.41 -10.26 -10.48
N LEU A 66 15.92 -9.07 -10.11
CA LEU A 66 16.55 -8.83 -8.82
C LEU A 66 15.76 -7.88 -7.91
N GLY A 67 14.60 -7.38 -8.34
CA GLY A 67 13.88 -6.30 -7.65
C GLY A 67 13.73 -6.52 -6.14
N PHE A 68 13.09 -7.62 -5.72
CA PHE A 68 12.94 -7.91 -4.29
C PHE A 68 14.30 -8.05 -3.57
N ARG A 69 15.28 -8.68 -4.23
CA ARG A 69 16.62 -8.87 -3.65
C ARG A 69 17.35 -7.53 -3.44
N GLU A 70 17.18 -6.57 -4.33
CA GLU A 70 17.73 -5.21 -4.17
C GLU A 70 17.16 -4.51 -2.94
N ILE A 71 15.85 -4.67 -2.71
CA ILE A 71 15.19 -4.14 -1.51
C ILE A 71 15.73 -4.85 -0.27
N ALA A 72 15.69 -6.19 -0.25
CA ALA A 72 16.07 -6.98 0.91
C ALA A 72 17.53 -6.78 1.33
N THR A 73 18.42 -6.54 0.37
CA THR A 73 19.86 -6.33 0.61
C THR A 73 20.23 -4.86 0.84
N HIS A 74 19.30 -3.92 0.68
CA HIS A 74 19.59 -2.50 0.85
C HIS A 74 20.03 -2.19 2.29
N PRO A 75 21.04 -1.33 2.52
CA PRO A 75 21.60 -1.05 3.85
C PRO A 75 20.60 -0.57 4.91
N PHE A 76 19.47 0.00 4.48
CA PHE A 76 18.36 0.39 5.34
C PHE A 76 17.66 -0.81 5.98
N PHE A 77 17.52 -1.92 5.26
CA PHE A 77 16.82 -3.13 5.72
C PHE A 77 17.75 -4.21 6.29
N LYS A 78 19.05 -3.94 6.40
CA LYS A 78 20.06 -4.90 6.89
C LYS A 78 19.73 -5.49 8.28
N SER A 79 19.00 -4.75 9.13
CA SER A 79 18.61 -5.21 10.46
C SER A 79 17.37 -6.10 10.48
N ILE A 80 16.69 -6.27 9.34
CA ILE A 80 15.49 -7.10 9.23
C ILE A 80 15.92 -8.52 8.85
N ASP A 81 15.54 -9.48 9.69
CA ASP A 81 15.55 -10.89 9.31
C ASP A 81 14.24 -11.20 8.58
N TRP A 82 14.33 -11.26 7.25
CA TRP A 82 13.17 -11.46 6.38
C TRP A 82 12.50 -12.83 6.58
N GLU A 83 13.28 -13.87 6.90
CA GLU A 83 12.74 -15.23 7.13
C GLU A 83 11.92 -15.27 8.42
N MET A 84 12.46 -14.69 9.49
CA MET A 84 11.74 -14.56 10.77
C MET A 84 10.49 -13.70 10.63
N TYR A 85 10.58 -12.61 9.86
CA TYR A 85 9.46 -11.69 9.64
C TYR A 85 8.31 -12.37 8.89
N ILE A 86 8.59 -13.05 7.78
CA ILE A 86 7.56 -13.75 6.98
C ILE A 86 6.88 -14.84 7.80
N SER A 87 7.63 -15.59 8.62
CA SER A 87 7.07 -16.61 9.50
C SER A 87 6.14 -16.03 10.57
N SER A 88 6.47 -14.85 11.10
CA SER A 88 5.73 -14.21 12.19
C SER A 88 4.53 -13.37 11.70
N PHE A 89 4.50 -12.97 10.43
CA PHE A 89 3.50 -12.06 9.88
C PHE A 89 2.08 -12.65 9.84
N ASN A 90 1.96 -13.99 9.75
CA ASN A 90 0.67 -14.71 9.77
C ASN A 90 -0.18 -14.47 11.04
N ILE A 91 0.40 -13.90 12.10
CA ILE A 91 -0.26 -13.69 13.39
C ILE A 91 -0.77 -12.26 13.55
N TRP A 92 -0.09 -11.27 12.97
CA TRP A 92 -0.40 -9.84 13.16
C TRP A 92 -1.59 -9.37 12.31
N ASP A 93 -1.75 -9.86 11.08
CA ASP A 93 -2.89 -9.51 10.21
C ASP A 93 -4.24 -9.94 10.79
N LYS A 94 -4.27 -10.98 11.64
CA LYS A 94 -5.51 -11.41 12.32
C LYS A 94 -6.00 -10.39 13.36
N PHE A 95 -5.10 -9.65 13.99
CA PHE A 95 -5.44 -8.70 15.06
C PHE A 95 -5.89 -7.33 14.53
N GLU A 96 -5.32 -6.86 13.42
CA GLU A 96 -5.65 -5.55 12.86
C GLU A 96 -6.98 -5.56 12.09
N ILE A 97 -7.30 -6.66 11.40
CA ILE A 97 -8.60 -6.85 10.74
C ILE A 97 -9.75 -6.71 11.75
N LEU A 98 -9.63 -7.30 12.95
CA LEU A 98 -10.68 -7.26 13.98
C LEU A 98 -11.04 -5.83 14.44
N ASN A 99 -10.05 -4.94 14.49
CA ASN A 99 -10.25 -3.54 14.85
C ASN A 99 -10.94 -2.75 13.71
N LEU A 100 -10.69 -3.12 12.45
CA LEU A 100 -11.33 -2.49 11.30
C LEU A 100 -12.82 -2.86 11.21
N ILE A 101 -13.17 -4.16 11.26
CA ILE A 101 -14.57 -4.65 11.14
C ILE A 101 -15.50 -4.08 12.21
N THR A 102 -15.00 -3.80 13.41
CA THR A 102 -15.81 -3.22 14.49
C THR A 102 -16.33 -1.81 14.13
N SER A 103 -15.69 -1.11 13.19
CA SER A 103 -16.06 0.26 12.77
C SER A 103 -16.97 0.34 11.54
N VAL A 104 -17.17 -0.78 10.80
CA VAL A 104 -17.83 -0.77 9.47
C VAL A 104 -19.20 -1.49 9.43
N ASN A 105 -19.78 -1.87 10.57
CA ASN A 105 -21.07 -2.58 10.62
C ASN A 105 -22.30 -1.68 10.33
N ALA A 106 -22.22 -0.82 9.33
CA ALA A 106 -23.37 -0.12 8.75
C ALA A 106 -23.73 -0.81 7.43
N TYR A 107 -24.47 -1.91 7.51
CA TYR A 107 -25.13 -2.46 6.34
C TYR A 107 -26.22 -1.49 5.90
N ASP A 108 -26.08 -0.90 4.72
CA ASP A 108 -27.11 -0.05 4.14
C ASP A 108 -28.31 -0.92 3.73
N CYS A 109 -29.53 -0.53 4.14
CA CYS A 109 -30.73 -1.24 3.74
C CYS A 109 -31.09 -0.84 2.31
N HIS A 110 -30.66 -1.65 1.34
CA HIS A 110 -30.82 -1.35 -0.08
C HIS A 110 -32.30 -1.37 -0.50
N SER A 111 -32.68 -0.43 -1.37
CA SER A 111 -34.02 -0.38 -1.98
C SER A 111 -34.15 -1.44 -3.09
N ASN A 112 -35.15 -2.33 -2.99
CA ASN A 112 -35.39 -3.45 -3.90
C ASN A 112 -35.42 -3.09 -5.40
N ARG A 113 -35.77 -1.83 -5.74
CA ARG A 113 -35.86 -1.36 -7.13
C ARG A 113 -34.53 -1.32 -7.90
N VAL A 114 -33.40 -1.25 -7.18
CA VAL A 114 -32.07 -1.25 -7.79
C VAL A 114 -31.62 -2.70 -8.04
N ILE A 115 -31.91 -3.59 -7.09
CA ILE A 115 -31.52 -5.00 -7.14
C ILE A 115 -32.16 -5.71 -8.34
N ASP A 116 -33.43 -5.41 -8.64
CA ASP A 116 -34.17 -6.01 -9.76
C ASP A 116 -33.58 -5.69 -11.15
N LYS A 117 -32.70 -4.69 -11.25
CA LYS A 117 -32.07 -4.28 -12.52
C LYS A 117 -30.66 -4.83 -12.71
N ILE A 118 -30.11 -5.50 -11.69
CA ILE A 118 -28.75 -6.04 -11.73
C ILE A 118 -28.80 -7.39 -12.45
N ASP A 119 -27.97 -7.55 -13.48
CA ASP A 119 -27.79 -8.83 -14.16
C ASP A 119 -27.05 -9.81 -13.25
N GLN A 120 -27.76 -10.82 -12.75
CA GLN A 120 -27.20 -11.81 -11.83
C GLN A 120 -26.25 -12.80 -12.52
N SER A 121 -26.31 -12.92 -13.86
CA SER A 121 -25.43 -13.83 -14.58
C SER A 121 -23.95 -13.38 -14.56
N GLU A 122 -23.69 -12.08 -14.35
CA GLU A 122 -22.33 -11.55 -14.18
C GLU A 122 -21.65 -12.06 -12.89
N PHE A 123 -22.42 -12.59 -11.94
CA PHE A 123 -21.92 -13.10 -10.65
C PHE A 123 -21.95 -14.64 -10.56
N GLU A 124 -22.27 -15.35 -11.64
CA GLU A 124 -22.25 -16.82 -11.65
C GLU A 124 -20.82 -17.33 -11.41
N GLY A 125 -20.64 -18.23 -10.42
CA GLY A 125 -19.33 -18.76 -10.06
C GLY A 125 -18.48 -17.82 -9.20
N PHE A 126 -19.07 -16.77 -8.64
CA PHE A 126 -18.42 -15.88 -7.67
C PHE A 126 -18.25 -16.55 -6.30
N GLU A 127 -18.92 -17.67 -6.04
CA GLU A 127 -18.79 -18.39 -4.78
C GLU A 127 -17.37 -18.94 -4.58
N TYR A 128 -16.76 -18.58 -3.45
CA TYR A 128 -15.44 -19.04 -3.06
C TYR A 128 -15.45 -19.48 -1.59
N VAL A 129 -14.91 -20.67 -1.33
CA VAL A 129 -14.56 -21.14 0.01
C VAL A 129 -13.08 -21.47 0.00
N ASN A 130 -12.33 -20.95 0.97
CA ASN A 130 -10.91 -21.25 1.08
C ASN A 130 -10.70 -22.74 1.39
N PRO A 131 -10.10 -23.53 0.49
CA PRO A 131 -9.94 -24.98 0.67
C PRO A 131 -9.02 -25.34 1.86
N LEU A 132 -8.17 -24.41 2.32
CA LEU A 132 -7.32 -24.60 3.49
C LEU A 132 -8.09 -24.59 4.82
N LEU A 133 -9.35 -24.15 4.82
CA LEU A 133 -10.25 -24.25 5.98
C LEU A 133 -10.92 -25.62 6.06
N MET A 134 -11.13 -26.29 4.92
CA MET A 134 -11.83 -27.58 4.86
C MET A 134 -10.97 -28.75 5.36
N SER A 135 -9.64 -28.68 5.25
CA SER A 135 -8.75 -29.75 5.71
C SER A 135 -8.61 -29.87 7.23
N MET A 136 -9.13 -28.89 8.00
CA MET A 136 -9.10 -28.93 9.47
C MET A 136 -10.34 -29.60 10.08
N GLU A 137 -11.42 -29.79 9.32
CA GLU A 137 -12.69 -30.36 9.83
C GLU A 137 -12.78 -31.90 9.68
N ASP A 138 -11.91 -32.52 8.87
CA ASP A 138 -11.94 -33.97 8.58
C ASP A 138 -10.95 -34.82 9.41
N CYS A 139 -10.41 -34.28 10.52
CA CYS A 139 -9.67 -35.08 11.50
C CYS A 139 -10.58 -35.48 12.67
N VAL A 140 -11.46 -36.46 12.43
CA VAL A 140 -12.18 -37.23 13.46
C VAL A 140 -11.91 -38.72 13.27
#